data_AF-A0A0M4LDL8-F1
#
_entry.id   AF-A0A0M4LDL8-F1
#
_cell.length_a   1.000
_cell.length_b   1.000
_cell.length_c   1.000
_cell.angle_alpha   90.00
_cell.angle_beta   90.00
_cell.angle_gamma   90.00
#
_symmetry.space_group_name_H-M   'P 1'
#
loop_
_entity.id
_entity.type
_entity.pdbx_description
1 polymer ?
#
loop_
_entity_poly.entity_id
_entity_poly.type
_entity_poly.pdbx_seq_one_letter_code
_entity_poly.pdbx_strand_id
1 'polypeptide(L)'
;MSVPAKLFQHWLDGVAGTTSHAAVCRAAGIKRSTLAQQLVRGRVSMATVAAVGRSLQLPVLESIAAFPEYADLATGVKAPSAAELLSQISDMDLLAEILSRSAAADAGTAPEPVALSAIPHRASVRSWLDAIDPGDLRQRVAREAGIAPQNLSAQISANRLSPELAITCSRIAGAGLGNGLVATGFLSPVEAGWTAGAREGMLRQTPNSTLLSLAAERLDALGKTMRRMEQDTAAAQSVWENLG
;
A
#
# COMPACT_ATOMS: atom_id res chain seq x y z
N MET A 1 2.59 13.71 6.89
CA MET A 1 2.84 14.16 5.51
C MET A 1 1.90 15.30 5.24
N SER A 2 2.47 16.43 4.91
CA SER A 2 1.69 17.59 4.50
C SER A 2 2.54 18.44 3.57
N VAL A 3 1.93 19.42 2.94
CA VAL A 3 2.60 20.46 2.16
C VAL A 3 2.26 21.82 2.77
N PRO A 4 3.11 22.84 2.61
CA PRO A 4 2.79 24.20 3.05
C PRO A 4 1.51 24.68 2.36
N ALA A 5 0.58 25.24 3.12
CA ALA A 5 -0.72 25.68 2.60
C ALA A 5 -0.58 26.74 1.49
N LYS A 6 0.45 27.58 1.53
CA LYS A 6 0.74 28.56 0.47
C LYS A 6 1.13 27.89 -0.85
N LEU A 7 2.00 26.88 -0.79
CA LEU A 7 2.38 26.11 -1.98
C LEU A 7 1.17 25.34 -2.53
N PHE A 8 0.34 24.79 -1.64
CA PHE A 8 -0.88 24.10 -2.06
C PHE A 8 -1.85 25.05 -2.78
N GLN A 9 -2.08 26.25 -2.26
CA GLN A 9 -2.95 27.24 -2.91
C GLN A 9 -2.40 27.65 -4.27
N HIS A 10 -1.10 27.95 -4.36
CA HIS A 10 -0.46 28.28 -5.64
C HIS A 10 -0.56 27.15 -6.66
N TRP A 11 -0.31 25.89 -6.24
CA TRP A 11 -0.50 24.72 -7.08
C TRP A 11 -1.96 24.59 -7.53
N LEU A 12 -2.91 24.72 -6.61
CA LEU A 12 -4.34 24.62 -6.88
C LEU A 12 -4.80 25.67 -7.89
N ASP A 13 -4.38 26.93 -7.73
CA ASP A 13 -4.70 28.02 -8.65
C ASP A 13 -4.16 27.73 -10.07
N GLY A 14 -3.01 27.08 -10.16
CA GLY A 14 -2.42 26.67 -11.44
C GLY A 14 -3.15 25.52 -12.14
N VAL A 15 -3.71 24.56 -11.39
CA VAL A 15 -4.32 23.34 -11.96
C VAL A 15 -5.84 23.33 -12.00
N ALA A 16 -6.51 24.12 -11.14
CA ALA A 16 -7.98 24.15 -11.05
C ALA A 16 -8.64 24.92 -12.20
N GLY A 17 -7.88 25.72 -12.95
CA GLY A 17 -8.39 26.54 -14.04
C GLY A 17 -9.53 27.45 -13.57
N THR A 18 -10.71 27.33 -14.16
CA THR A 18 -11.91 28.10 -13.78
C THR A 18 -12.74 27.44 -12.66
N THR A 19 -12.29 26.31 -12.12
CA THR A 19 -13.04 25.54 -11.11
C THR A 19 -12.94 26.21 -9.74
N SER A 20 -14.08 26.62 -9.18
CA SER A 20 -14.09 27.22 -7.84
C SER A 20 -13.59 26.26 -6.75
N HIS A 21 -12.96 26.77 -5.69
CA HIS A 21 -12.52 25.95 -4.54
C HIS A 21 -13.64 25.13 -3.92
N ALA A 22 -14.87 25.68 -3.89
CA ALA A 22 -16.04 24.98 -3.39
C ALA A 22 -16.44 23.79 -4.26
N ALA A 23 -16.27 23.89 -5.59
CA ALA A 23 -16.49 22.82 -6.53
C ALA A 23 -15.39 21.75 -6.41
N VAL A 24 -14.12 22.16 -6.32
CA VAL A 24 -12.99 21.24 -6.10
C VAL A 24 -13.17 20.42 -4.83
N CYS A 25 -13.51 21.05 -3.69
CA CYS A 25 -13.74 20.34 -2.43
C CYS A 25 -14.86 19.30 -2.58
N ARG A 26 -15.96 19.66 -3.25
CA ARG A 26 -17.10 18.76 -3.46
C ARG A 26 -16.68 17.57 -4.33
N ALA A 27 -16.00 17.82 -5.44
CA ALA A 27 -15.55 16.78 -6.37
C ALA A 27 -14.49 15.86 -5.72
N ALA A 28 -13.62 16.40 -4.87
CA ALA A 28 -12.61 15.64 -4.13
C ALA A 28 -13.18 14.88 -2.91
N GLY A 29 -14.47 15.03 -2.60
CA GLY A 29 -15.08 14.42 -1.40
C GLY A 29 -14.57 15.02 -0.08
N ILE A 30 -14.01 16.22 -0.10
CA ILE A 30 -13.42 16.89 1.06
C ILE A 30 -14.43 17.88 1.64
N LYS A 31 -14.69 17.78 2.95
CA LYS A 31 -15.50 18.80 3.64
C LYS A 31 -14.77 20.14 3.56
N ARG A 32 -15.47 21.21 3.14
CA ARG A 32 -14.88 22.56 3.03
C ARG A 32 -14.23 23.03 4.33
N SER A 33 -14.85 22.71 5.48
CA SER A 33 -14.30 23.02 6.80
C SER A 33 -12.97 22.32 7.06
N THR A 34 -12.78 21.09 6.59
CA THR A 34 -11.52 20.36 6.71
C THR A 34 -10.41 21.05 5.91
N LEU A 35 -10.67 21.43 4.66
CA LEU A 35 -9.67 22.15 3.88
C LEU A 35 -9.37 23.53 4.49
N ALA A 36 -10.41 24.29 4.87
CA ALA A 36 -10.21 25.59 5.52
C ALA A 36 -9.36 25.47 6.79
N GLN A 37 -9.61 24.47 7.63
CA GLN A 37 -8.81 24.22 8.82
C GLN A 37 -7.35 23.85 8.51
N GLN A 38 -7.11 23.06 7.46
CA GLN A 38 -5.76 22.74 6.99
C GLN A 38 -5.03 24.00 6.49
N LEU A 39 -5.71 24.86 5.74
CA LEU A 39 -5.16 26.13 5.26
C LEU A 39 -4.80 27.08 6.41
N VAL A 40 -5.70 27.22 7.40
CA VAL A 40 -5.47 28.05 8.61
C VAL A 40 -4.29 27.52 9.42
N ARG A 41 -4.14 26.19 9.54
CA ARG A 41 -3.00 25.55 10.20
C ARG A 41 -1.69 25.62 9.38
N GLY A 42 -1.73 26.19 8.18
CA GLY A 42 -0.58 26.34 7.31
C GLY A 42 -0.08 25.05 6.65
N ARG A 43 -0.79 23.93 6.82
CA ARG A 43 -0.37 22.60 6.31
C ARG A 43 -1.56 21.82 5.75
N VAL A 44 -1.41 21.34 4.53
CA VAL A 44 -2.42 20.54 3.81
C VAL A 44 -1.93 19.10 3.70
N SER A 45 -2.76 18.10 4.02
CA SER A 45 -2.31 16.71 3.99
C SER A 45 -2.09 16.22 2.56
N MET A 46 -1.18 15.26 2.37
CA MET A 46 -1.01 14.63 1.05
C MET A 46 -2.27 13.91 0.56
N ALA A 47 -3.07 13.36 1.46
CA ALA A 47 -4.36 12.78 1.11
C ALA A 47 -5.30 13.82 0.47
N THR A 48 -5.27 15.07 0.95
CA THR A 48 -6.01 16.18 0.33
C THR A 48 -5.48 16.48 -1.08
N VAL A 49 -4.16 16.58 -1.24
CA VAL A 49 -3.53 16.81 -2.57
C VAL A 49 -3.93 15.71 -3.55
N ALA A 50 -3.82 14.43 -3.14
CA ALA A 50 -4.17 13.30 -3.97
C ALA A 50 -5.66 13.27 -4.33
N ALA A 51 -6.55 13.56 -3.38
CA ALA A 51 -8.00 13.61 -3.62
C ALA A 51 -8.37 14.74 -4.60
N VAL A 52 -7.71 15.89 -4.52
CA VAL A 52 -7.87 16.98 -5.48
C VAL A 52 -7.31 16.59 -6.85
N GLY A 53 -6.13 15.99 -6.92
CA GLY A 53 -5.56 15.49 -8.18
C GLY A 53 -6.51 14.52 -8.88
N ARG A 54 -7.06 13.55 -8.14
CA ARG A 54 -8.06 12.60 -8.66
C ARG A 54 -9.32 13.29 -9.17
N SER A 55 -9.85 14.28 -8.44
CA SER A 55 -11.09 14.96 -8.83
C SER A 55 -10.93 15.83 -10.08
N LEU A 56 -9.71 16.31 -10.33
CA LEU A 56 -9.33 17.05 -11.53
C LEU A 56 -8.76 16.14 -12.64
N GLN A 57 -8.77 14.81 -12.46
CA GLN A 57 -8.21 13.82 -13.40
C GLN A 57 -6.72 14.06 -13.72
N LEU A 58 -5.97 14.57 -12.76
CA LEU A 58 -4.53 14.80 -12.87
C LEU A 58 -3.75 13.55 -12.47
N PRO A 59 -2.55 13.32 -13.03
CA PRO A 59 -1.64 12.29 -12.54
C PRO A 59 -1.30 12.55 -11.06
N VAL A 60 -1.76 11.67 -10.17
CA VAL A 60 -1.68 11.88 -8.72
C VAL A 60 -0.23 11.96 -8.24
N LEU A 61 0.63 11.12 -8.80
CA LEU A 61 2.05 11.08 -8.44
C LEU A 61 2.76 12.38 -8.85
N GLU A 62 2.50 12.89 -10.04
CA GLU A 62 3.03 14.20 -10.49
C GLU A 62 2.46 15.36 -9.66
N SER A 63 1.18 15.29 -9.30
CA SER A 63 0.53 16.29 -8.44
C SER A 63 1.21 16.40 -7.08
N ILE A 64 1.63 15.27 -6.49
CA ILE A 64 2.37 15.26 -5.23
C ILE A 64 3.83 15.69 -5.45
N ALA A 65 4.44 15.26 -6.54
CA ALA A 65 5.83 15.60 -6.87
C ALA A 65 6.02 17.09 -7.22
N ALA A 66 4.95 17.82 -7.51
CA ALA A 66 5.00 19.28 -7.70
C ALA A 66 5.46 20.04 -6.44
N PHE A 67 5.46 19.39 -5.26
CA PHE A 67 5.89 19.98 -4.01
C PHE A 67 7.34 19.62 -3.70
N PRO A 68 8.22 20.58 -3.32
CA PRO A 68 9.64 20.33 -3.11
C PRO A 68 9.97 19.19 -2.12
N GLU A 69 9.14 19.03 -1.08
CA GLU A 69 9.29 17.97 -0.07
C GLU A 69 9.14 16.55 -0.66
N TYR A 70 8.52 16.41 -1.84
CA TYR A 70 8.19 15.14 -2.48
C TYR A 70 8.59 15.09 -3.95
N ALA A 71 9.46 16.01 -4.39
CA ALA A 71 9.89 16.10 -5.80
C ALA A 71 10.55 14.80 -6.29
N ASP A 72 11.17 14.05 -5.38
CA ASP A 72 11.79 12.77 -5.66
C ASP A 72 10.79 11.66 -6.04
N LEU A 73 9.49 11.83 -5.77
CA LEU A 73 8.46 10.87 -6.19
C LEU A 73 8.40 10.73 -7.71
N ALA A 74 8.50 11.83 -8.47
CA ALA A 74 8.48 11.78 -9.94
C ALA A 74 9.70 11.03 -10.51
N THR A 75 10.87 11.23 -9.91
CA THR A 75 12.11 10.53 -10.32
C THR A 75 12.22 9.11 -9.75
N GLY A 76 11.46 8.82 -8.69
CA GLY A 76 11.42 7.54 -7.98
C GLY A 76 10.42 6.54 -8.54
N VAL A 77 9.84 6.81 -9.72
CA VAL A 77 8.99 5.88 -10.45
C VAL A 77 9.87 4.76 -11.02
N LYS A 78 9.78 3.59 -10.39
CA LYS A 78 10.47 2.37 -10.81
C LYS A 78 9.43 1.27 -10.93
N ALA A 79 9.50 0.49 -12.01
CA ALA A 79 8.63 -0.66 -12.18
C ALA A 79 8.77 -1.61 -10.97
N PRO A 80 7.66 -2.20 -10.49
CA PRO A 80 7.72 -3.15 -9.39
C PRO A 80 8.54 -4.38 -9.80
N SER A 81 9.39 -4.85 -8.88
CA SER A 81 10.07 -6.12 -9.02
C SER A 81 9.10 -7.30 -9.03
N ALA A 82 9.57 -8.48 -9.45
CA ALA A 82 8.78 -9.70 -9.38
C ALA A 82 8.31 -10.02 -7.94
N ALA A 83 9.20 -9.82 -6.96
CA ALA A 83 8.88 -10.01 -5.54
C ALA A 83 7.80 -9.02 -5.08
N GLU A 84 7.89 -7.75 -5.47
CA GLU A 84 6.86 -6.75 -5.16
C GLU A 84 5.51 -7.11 -5.79
N LEU A 85 5.48 -7.56 -7.04
CA LEU A 85 4.22 -7.98 -7.69
C LEU A 85 3.58 -9.18 -6.98
N LEU A 86 4.36 -10.22 -6.66
CA LEU A 86 3.89 -11.40 -5.94
C LEU A 86 3.45 -11.08 -4.51
N SER A 87 4.09 -10.10 -3.86
CA SER A 87 3.70 -9.64 -2.54
C SER A 87 2.29 -9.04 -2.49
N GLN A 88 1.79 -8.55 -3.63
CA GLN A 88 0.47 -7.93 -3.79
C GLN A 88 -0.59 -8.90 -4.34
N ILE A 89 -0.32 -10.21 -4.28
CA ILE A 89 -1.28 -11.29 -4.47
C ILE A 89 -1.79 -11.70 -3.08
N SER A 90 -3.11 -11.82 -2.91
CA SER A 90 -3.65 -12.29 -1.62
C SER A 90 -3.34 -13.78 -1.40
N ASP A 91 -3.36 -14.23 -0.14
CA ASP A 91 -3.12 -15.66 0.15
C ASP A 91 -4.15 -16.55 -0.55
N MET A 92 -5.41 -16.08 -0.66
CA MET A 92 -6.49 -16.81 -1.31
C MET A 92 -6.30 -16.90 -2.82
N ASP A 93 -5.91 -15.80 -3.47
CA ASP A 93 -5.66 -15.80 -4.92
C ASP A 93 -4.46 -16.69 -5.27
N LEU A 94 -3.42 -16.69 -4.43
CA LEU A 94 -2.25 -17.55 -4.61
C LEU A 94 -2.64 -19.04 -4.52
N LEU A 95 -3.45 -19.42 -3.55
CA LEU A 95 -3.95 -20.80 -3.42
C LEU A 95 -4.88 -21.17 -4.58
N ALA A 96 -5.76 -20.26 -5.01
CA ALA A 96 -6.62 -20.48 -6.15
C ALA A 96 -5.83 -20.75 -7.43
N GLU A 97 -4.73 -20.03 -7.66
CA GLU A 97 -3.84 -20.26 -8.81
C GLU A 97 -3.19 -21.65 -8.75
N ILE A 98 -2.67 -22.04 -7.59
CA ILE A 98 -2.04 -23.36 -7.41
C ILE A 98 -3.07 -24.47 -7.67
N LEU A 99 -4.28 -24.34 -7.13
CA LEU A 99 -5.35 -25.30 -7.33
C LEU A 99 -5.82 -25.36 -8.79
N SER A 100 -5.97 -24.21 -9.46
CA SER A 100 -6.32 -24.13 -10.88
C SER A 100 -5.29 -24.87 -11.75
N ARG A 101 -3.99 -24.65 -11.49
CA ARG A 101 -2.92 -25.36 -12.21
C ARG A 101 -2.90 -26.86 -11.95
N SER A 102 -3.10 -27.28 -10.70
CA SER A 102 -3.13 -28.70 -10.36
C SER A 102 -4.30 -29.40 -11.04
N ALA A 103 -5.50 -28.83 -10.96
CA ALA A 103 -6.69 -29.39 -11.58
C ALA A 103 -6.55 -29.48 -13.11
N ALA A 104 -5.97 -28.46 -13.74
CA ALA A 104 -5.72 -28.46 -15.18
C ALA A 104 -4.67 -29.51 -15.58
N ALA A 105 -3.63 -29.70 -14.78
CA ALA A 105 -2.64 -30.76 -15.02
C ALA A 105 -3.28 -32.16 -14.93
N ASP A 106 -4.13 -32.39 -13.92
CA ASP A 106 -4.84 -33.66 -13.75
C ASP A 106 -5.84 -33.92 -14.90
N ALA A 107 -6.49 -32.87 -15.39
CA ALA A 107 -7.44 -32.94 -16.51
C ALA A 107 -6.80 -32.92 -17.89
N GLY A 108 -5.49 -32.65 -18.01
CA GLY A 108 -4.81 -32.44 -19.28
C GLY A 108 -5.27 -31.20 -20.04
N THR A 109 -5.74 -30.16 -19.34
CA THR A 109 -6.26 -28.91 -19.91
C THR A 109 -5.35 -27.72 -19.57
N ALA A 110 -5.65 -26.55 -20.15
CA ALA A 110 -5.02 -25.30 -19.75
C ALA A 110 -5.65 -24.78 -18.44
N PRO A 111 -4.86 -24.18 -17.52
CA PRO A 111 -5.39 -23.60 -16.29
C PRO A 111 -6.31 -22.41 -16.58
N GLU A 112 -7.42 -22.34 -15.85
CA GLU A 112 -8.32 -21.19 -15.91
C GLU A 112 -7.68 -19.98 -15.22
N PRO A 113 -7.77 -18.78 -15.82
CA PRO A 113 -7.22 -17.57 -15.22
C PRO A 113 -7.90 -17.23 -13.89
N VAL A 114 -7.10 -16.99 -12.84
CA VAL A 114 -7.60 -16.51 -11.55
C VAL A 114 -7.82 -15.00 -11.60
N ALA A 115 -9.05 -14.59 -11.28
CA ALA A 115 -9.38 -13.18 -11.06
C ALA A 115 -8.81 -12.73 -9.71
N LEU A 116 -7.87 -11.77 -9.73
CA LEU A 116 -7.20 -11.32 -8.52
C LEU A 116 -8.06 -10.37 -7.69
N SER A 117 -7.94 -10.49 -6.37
CA SER A 117 -8.53 -9.56 -5.44
C SER A 117 -7.93 -8.14 -5.59
N ALA A 118 -8.73 -7.14 -5.23
CA ALA A 118 -8.26 -5.76 -5.16
C ALA A 118 -7.15 -5.62 -4.10
N ILE A 119 -6.26 -4.65 -4.32
CA ILE A 119 -5.27 -4.23 -3.32
C ILE A 119 -5.68 -2.89 -2.70
N PRO A 120 -5.33 -2.65 -1.43
CA PRO A 120 -4.57 -3.54 -0.55
C PRO A 120 -5.44 -4.69 0.00
N HIS A 121 -4.86 -5.89 0.10
CA HIS A 121 -5.41 -7.00 0.87
C HIS A 121 -4.88 -6.97 2.32
N ARG A 122 -5.39 -7.84 3.19
CA ARG A 122 -5.09 -7.86 4.64
C ARG A 122 -3.61 -7.89 5.02
N ALA A 123 -2.76 -8.37 4.12
CA ALA A 123 -1.33 -8.59 4.33
C ALA A 123 -0.45 -7.71 3.43
N SER A 124 -1.04 -6.84 2.60
CA SER A 124 -0.32 -6.08 1.56
C SER A 124 0.92 -5.37 2.07
N VAL A 125 0.82 -4.67 3.20
CA VAL A 125 1.94 -3.95 3.79
C VAL A 125 3.03 -4.90 4.27
N ARG A 126 2.67 -5.97 4.99
CA ARG A 126 3.65 -6.93 5.54
C ARG A 126 4.36 -7.66 4.41
N SER A 127 3.61 -8.24 3.49
CA SER A 127 4.14 -8.99 2.34
C SER A 127 5.03 -8.10 1.47
N TRP A 128 4.63 -6.84 1.24
CA TRP A 128 5.46 -5.90 0.50
C TRP A 128 6.79 -5.63 1.21
N LEU A 129 6.75 -5.33 2.51
CA LEU A 129 7.97 -5.08 3.28
C LEU A 129 8.90 -6.28 3.25
N ASP A 130 8.38 -7.50 3.45
CA ASP A 130 9.19 -8.73 3.37
C ASP A 130 9.80 -8.91 1.97
N ALA A 131 9.09 -8.53 0.91
CA ALA A 131 9.58 -8.63 -0.46
C ALA A 131 10.68 -7.61 -0.82
N ILE A 132 10.77 -6.49 -0.09
CA ILE A 132 11.79 -5.44 -0.34
C ILE A 132 12.85 -5.36 0.76
N ASP A 133 12.77 -6.18 1.82
CA ASP A 133 13.67 -6.11 2.96
C ASP A 133 15.09 -6.59 2.59
N PRO A 134 16.13 -5.75 2.67
CA PRO A 134 17.51 -6.20 2.51
C PRO A 134 18.06 -6.94 3.74
N GLY A 135 17.25 -7.13 4.79
CA GLY A 135 17.56 -7.90 6.00
C GLY A 135 17.41 -7.10 7.30
N ASP A 136 17.42 -5.77 7.23
CA ASP A 136 17.35 -4.86 8.38
C ASP A 136 16.42 -3.64 8.16
N LEU A 137 15.53 -3.70 7.16
CA LEU A 137 14.67 -2.58 6.73
C LEU A 137 13.90 -1.96 7.90
N ARG A 138 13.20 -2.81 8.66
CA ARG A 138 12.32 -2.37 9.75
C ARG A 138 13.09 -1.62 10.84
N GLN A 139 14.30 -2.08 11.16
CA GLN A 139 15.15 -1.43 12.15
C GLN A 139 15.66 -0.07 11.64
N ARG A 140 16.10 -0.01 10.38
CA ARG A 140 16.57 1.23 9.76
C ARG A 140 15.46 2.27 9.65
N VAL A 141 14.27 1.87 9.24
CA VAL A 141 13.08 2.73 9.14
C VAL A 141 12.70 3.27 10.51
N ALA A 142 12.62 2.42 11.54
CA ALA A 142 12.29 2.86 12.89
C ALA A 142 13.29 3.91 13.41
N ARG A 143 14.59 3.68 13.17
CA ARG A 143 15.66 4.62 13.53
C ARG A 143 15.56 5.93 12.76
N GLU A 144 15.37 5.89 11.44
CA GLU A 144 15.31 7.08 10.59
C GLU A 144 14.06 7.93 10.84
N ALA A 145 12.91 7.27 11.08
CA ALA A 145 11.66 7.94 11.40
C ALA A 145 11.57 8.39 12.87
N GLY A 146 12.55 8.03 13.72
CA GLY A 146 12.54 8.35 15.15
C GLY A 146 11.37 7.74 15.91
N ILE A 147 10.87 6.57 15.48
CA ILE A 147 9.74 5.88 16.11
C ILE A 147 10.19 4.61 16.82
N ALA A 148 9.50 4.26 17.90
CA ALA A 148 9.70 2.98 18.57
C ALA A 148 9.43 1.82 17.59
N PRO A 149 10.28 0.78 17.53
CA PRO A 149 10.06 -0.39 16.67
C PRO A 149 8.70 -1.07 16.87
N GLN A 150 8.15 -1.00 18.08
CA GLN A 150 6.83 -1.51 18.44
C GLN A 150 5.71 -0.75 17.71
N ASN A 151 5.83 0.57 17.56
CA ASN A 151 4.85 1.38 16.83
C ASN A 151 4.85 1.04 15.34
N LEU A 152 6.03 0.87 14.75
CA LEU A 152 6.15 0.41 13.36
C LEU A 152 5.53 -0.99 13.19
N SER A 153 5.87 -1.91 14.10
CA SER A 153 5.34 -3.29 14.09
C SER A 153 3.82 -3.32 14.22
N ALA A 154 3.24 -2.44 15.05
CA ALA A 154 1.80 -2.30 15.20
C ALA A 154 1.14 -1.80 13.90
N GLN A 155 1.71 -0.79 13.23
CA GLN A 155 1.19 -0.30 11.94
C GLN A 155 1.26 -1.37 10.85
N ILE A 156 2.37 -2.12 10.77
CA ILE A 156 2.52 -3.21 9.80
C ILE A 156 1.48 -4.31 10.05
N SER A 157 1.32 -4.72 11.32
CA SER A 157 0.37 -5.77 11.69
C SER A 157 -1.08 -5.36 11.48
N ALA A 158 -1.40 -4.07 11.63
CA ALA A 158 -2.71 -3.51 11.35
C ALA A 158 -2.96 -3.20 9.86
N ASN A 159 -1.98 -3.44 8.97
CA ASN A 159 -2.01 -3.07 7.56
C ASN A 159 -2.32 -1.57 7.34
N ARG A 160 -1.75 -0.71 8.20
CA ARG A 160 -1.98 0.75 8.25
C ARG A 160 -0.68 1.53 8.30
N LEU A 161 0.33 1.07 7.54
CA LEU A 161 1.58 1.80 7.40
C LEU A 161 1.30 3.15 6.75
N SER A 162 1.79 4.23 7.36
CA SER A 162 1.57 5.56 6.83
C SER A 162 2.33 5.76 5.49
N PRO A 163 1.82 6.60 4.56
CA PRO A 163 2.49 6.89 3.29
C PRO A 163 3.95 7.37 3.44
N GLU A 164 4.23 8.13 4.50
CA GLU A 164 5.56 8.59 4.90
C GLU A 164 6.50 7.43 5.15
N LEU A 165 6.08 6.48 5.99
CA LEU A 165 6.89 5.32 6.30
C LEU A 165 7.05 4.41 5.08
N ALA A 166 6.03 4.29 4.23
CA ALA A 166 6.14 3.55 2.98
C ALA A 166 7.17 4.17 2.01
N ILE A 167 7.20 5.49 1.89
CA ILE A 167 8.22 6.18 1.10
C ILE A 167 9.61 5.98 1.72
N THR A 168 9.76 6.12 3.04
CA THR A 168 11.04 5.85 3.73
C THR A 168 11.51 4.40 3.52
N CYS A 169 10.62 3.42 3.66
CA CYS A 169 10.93 2.01 3.36
C CYS A 169 11.42 1.85 1.92
N SER A 170 10.73 2.47 0.96
CA SER A 170 11.09 2.39 -0.46
C SER A 170 12.47 3.00 -0.73
N ARG A 171 12.78 4.16 -0.13
CA ARG A 171 14.10 4.81 -0.23
C ARG A 171 15.21 3.93 0.33
N ILE A 172 15.00 3.36 1.52
CA ILE A 172 15.99 2.51 2.20
C ILE A 172 16.26 1.23 1.39
N ALA A 173 15.23 0.64 0.81
CA ALA A 173 15.31 -0.61 0.03
C ALA A 173 15.69 -0.40 -1.45
N GLY A 174 15.70 0.83 -1.96
CA GLY A 174 15.88 1.10 -3.40
C GLY A 174 14.71 0.59 -4.26
N ALA A 175 13.53 0.47 -3.67
CA ALA A 175 12.28 0.14 -4.34
C ALA A 175 11.64 1.39 -4.96
N GLY A 176 10.71 1.21 -5.90
CA GLY A 176 9.96 2.33 -6.47
C GLY A 176 9.11 3.03 -5.41
N LEU A 177 9.21 4.35 -5.29
CA LEU A 177 8.51 5.10 -4.23
C LEU A 177 6.98 4.96 -4.35
N GLY A 178 6.48 4.89 -5.59
CA GLY A 178 5.06 4.62 -5.88
C GLY A 178 4.61 3.22 -5.42
N ASN A 179 5.49 2.22 -5.42
CA ASN A 179 5.12 0.84 -5.08
C ASN A 179 4.74 0.70 -3.60
N GLY A 180 5.48 1.37 -2.71
CA GLY A 180 5.10 1.42 -1.29
C GLY A 180 3.76 2.13 -1.06
N LEU A 181 3.47 3.17 -1.85
CA LEU A 181 2.17 3.85 -1.80
C LEU A 181 1.03 2.97 -2.32
N VAL A 182 1.30 2.07 -3.26
CA VAL A 182 0.34 1.05 -3.70
C VAL A 182 0.08 0.02 -2.60
N ALA A 183 1.13 -0.48 -1.94
CA ALA A 183 1.00 -1.47 -0.86
C ALA A 183 0.20 -0.94 0.34
N THR A 184 0.22 0.37 0.58
CA THR A 184 -0.59 1.03 1.62
C THR A 184 -2.00 1.39 1.18
N GLY A 185 -2.32 1.23 -0.11
CA GLY A 185 -3.59 1.68 -0.72
C GLY A 185 -3.71 3.20 -0.87
N PHE A 186 -2.61 3.94 -0.70
CA PHE A 186 -2.60 5.38 -0.92
C PHE A 186 -2.67 5.73 -2.42
N LEU A 187 -2.01 4.93 -3.27
CA LEU A 187 -2.13 4.98 -4.73
C LEU A 187 -2.74 3.69 -5.28
N SER A 188 -3.43 3.78 -6.41
CA SER A 188 -3.74 2.60 -7.23
C SER A 188 -2.50 2.15 -8.03
N PRO A 189 -2.42 0.89 -8.50
CA PRO A 189 -1.37 0.45 -9.42
C PRO A 189 -1.19 1.37 -10.62
N VAL A 190 -2.29 1.82 -11.22
CA VAL A 190 -2.28 2.68 -12.40
C VAL A 190 -1.67 4.04 -12.07
N GLU A 191 -2.03 4.62 -10.92
CA GLU A 191 -1.46 5.90 -10.45
C GLU A 191 0.05 5.79 -10.16
N ALA A 192 0.54 4.61 -9.81
CA ALA A 192 1.96 4.34 -9.61
C ALA A 192 2.70 3.91 -10.89
N GLY A 193 2.02 3.90 -12.04
CA GLY A 193 2.62 3.54 -13.33
C GLY A 193 2.83 2.04 -13.53
N TRP A 194 2.13 1.18 -12.78
CA TRP A 194 2.20 -0.27 -12.99
C TRP A 194 1.57 -0.63 -14.32
N THR A 195 2.21 -1.52 -15.08
CA THR A 195 1.62 -2.08 -16.29
C THR A 195 0.32 -2.82 -15.95
N ALA A 196 -0.72 -2.60 -16.75
CA ALA A 196 -1.99 -3.32 -16.60
C ALA A 196 -1.75 -4.85 -16.69
N GLY A 197 -2.35 -5.61 -15.77
CA GLY A 197 -2.17 -7.06 -15.74
C GLY A 197 -0.80 -7.53 -15.22
N ALA A 198 0.06 -6.65 -14.68
CA ALA A 198 1.41 -7.04 -14.23
C ALA A 198 1.39 -8.12 -13.13
N ARG A 199 0.44 -8.04 -12.20
CA ARG A 199 0.28 -9.03 -11.11
C ARG A 199 -0.13 -10.38 -11.67
N GLU A 200 -1.13 -10.40 -12.54
CA GLU A 200 -1.67 -11.57 -13.22
C GLU A 200 -0.63 -12.22 -14.13
N GLY A 201 0.15 -11.41 -14.84
CA GLY A 201 1.25 -11.86 -15.68
C GLY A 201 2.36 -12.50 -14.85
N MET A 202 2.79 -11.83 -13.77
CA MET A 202 3.82 -12.34 -12.87
C MET A 202 3.39 -13.65 -12.20
N LEU A 203 2.17 -13.71 -11.68
CA LEU A 203 1.62 -14.92 -11.05
C LEU A 203 1.64 -16.10 -12.05
N ARG A 204 1.15 -15.89 -13.28
CA ARG A 204 1.12 -16.91 -14.35
C ARG A 204 2.51 -17.39 -14.77
N GLN A 205 3.49 -16.49 -14.82
CA GLN A 205 4.87 -16.82 -15.22
C GLN A 205 5.68 -17.49 -14.10
N THR A 206 5.22 -17.40 -12.85
CA THR A 206 5.94 -17.96 -11.71
C THR A 206 5.90 -19.50 -11.74
N PRO A 207 7.05 -20.19 -11.61
CA PRO A 207 7.10 -21.63 -11.57
C PRO A 207 6.30 -22.24 -10.42
N ASN A 208 5.72 -23.43 -10.63
CA ASN A 208 4.91 -24.11 -9.61
C ASN A 208 5.67 -24.37 -8.30
N SER A 209 6.97 -24.72 -8.38
CA SER A 209 7.81 -24.91 -7.20
C SER A 209 7.93 -23.62 -6.38
N THR A 210 8.15 -22.49 -7.04
CA THR A 210 8.22 -21.16 -6.39
C THR A 210 6.87 -20.77 -5.79
N LEU A 211 5.75 -21.03 -6.48
CA LEU A 211 4.41 -20.77 -5.95
C LEU A 211 4.14 -21.59 -4.69
N LEU A 212 4.50 -22.88 -4.69
CA LEU A 212 4.34 -23.76 -3.54
C LEU A 212 5.20 -23.32 -2.36
N SER A 213 6.46 -22.96 -2.58
CA SER A 213 7.33 -22.41 -1.52
C SER A 213 6.78 -21.12 -0.93
N LEU A 214 6.34 -20.18 -1.79
CA LEU A 214 5.73 -18.92 -1.35
C LEU A 214 4.43 -19.16 -0.56
N ALA A 215 3.58 -20.08 -1.01
CA ALA A 215 2.35 -20.42 -0.32
C ALA A 215 2.63 -21.06 1.05
N ALA A 216 3.59 -21.98 1.13
CA ALA A 216 3.99 -22.61 2.38
C ALA A 216 4.49 -21.58 3.42
N GLU A 217 5.36 -20.66 3.00
CA GLU A 217 5.87 -19.59 3.86
C GLU A 217 4.73 -18.68 4.38
N ARG A 218 3.83 -18.25 3.49
CA ARG A 218 2.71 -17.38 3.86
C ARG A 218 1.70 -18.06 4.76
N LEU A 219 1.43 -19.35 4.53
CA LEU A 219 0.53 -20.14 5.39
C LEU A 219 1.12 -20.40 6.77
N ASP A 220 2.43 -20.62 6.89
CA ASP A 220 3.10 -20.72 8.19
C ASP A 220 3.00 -19.39 8.97
N ALA A 221 3.28 -18.26 8.32
CA ALA A 221 3.15 -16.94 8.91
C ALA A 221 1.69 -16.62 9.33
N LEU A 222 0.71 -16.99 8.51
CA LEU A 222 -0.71 -16.87 8.83
C LEU A 222 -1.08 -17.74 10.03
N GLY A 223 -0.65 -19.00 10.05
CA GLY A 223 -0.91 -19.93 11.15
C GLY A 223 -0.37 -19.43 12.49
N LYS A 224 0.86 -18.88 12.52
CA LYS A 224 1.43 -18.21 13.71
C LYS A 224 0.57 -17.03 14.18
N THR A 225 0.06 -16.24 13.24
CA THR A 225 -0.78 -15.08 13.56
C THR A 225 -2.13 -15.53 14.14
N MET A 226 -2.77 -16.54 13.55
CA MET A 226 -4.06 -17.07 14.02
C MET A 226 -3.95 -17.67 15.43
N ARG A 227 -2.92 -18.49 15.69
CA ARG A 227 -2.70 -19.05 17.04
C ARG A 227 -2.54 -17.98 18.11
N ARG A 228 -1.84 -16.89 17.79
CA ARG A 228 -1.69 -15.75 18.72
C ARG A 228 -3.04 -15.08 19.01
N MET A 229 -3.85 -14.84 17.97
CA MET A 229 -5.18 -14.26 18.14
C MET A 229 -6.10 -15.15 18.98
N GLU A 230 -6.05 -16.47 18.79
CA GLU A 230 -6.81 -17.44 19.59
C GLU A 230 -6.39 -17.39 21.07
N GLN A 231 -5.08 -17.33 21.35
CA GLN A 231 -4.54 -17.20 22.71
C GLN A 231 -4.95 -15.88 23.37
N ASP A 232 -4.84 -14.75 22.65
CA ASP A 232 -5.23 -13.43 23.15
C ASP A 232 -6.74 -13.39 23.47
N THR A 233 -7.56 -14.04 22.64
CA THR A 233 -9.02 -14.14 22.86
C THR A 233 -9.34 -15.00 24.08
N ALA A 234 -8.70 -16.16 24.22
CA ALA A 234 -8.89 -17.05 25.38
C ALA A 234 -8.45 -16.37 26.70
N ALA A 235 -7.33 -15.63 26.68
CA ALA A 235 -6.86 -14.87 27.83
C ALA A 235 -7.84 -13.75 28.21
N ALA A 236 -8.35 -13.01 27.22
CA ALA A 236 -9.35 -11.98 27.46
C ALA A 236 -10.64 -12.57 28.07
N GLN A 237 -11.12 -13.69 27.53
CA GLN A 237 -12.31 -14.37 28.06
C GLN A 237 -12.11 -14.84 29.51
N SER A 238 -10.95 -15.41 29.83
CA SER A 238 -10.63 -15.82 31.21
C SER A 238 -10.61 -14.64 32.19
N VAL A 239 -10.14 -13.46 31.77
CA VAL A 239 -10.19 -12.24 32.61
C VAL A 239 -11.63 -11.81 32.85
N TRP A 240 -12.48 -11.85 31.82
CA TRP A 240 -13.92 -11.53 31.97
C TRP A 240 -14.64 -12.50 32.90
N GLU A 241 -14.36 -13.80 32.79
CA GLU A 241 -14.96 -14.84 33.64
C GLU A 241 -14.53 -14.73 35.12
N ASN A 242 -13.34 -14.16 35.40
CA ASN A 242 -12.84 -13.96 36.77
C ASN A 242 -13.23 -12.61 37.40
N LEU A 243 -13.86 -11.71 36.63
CA LEU A 243 -14.32 -10.39 37.09
C LEU A 243 -15.85 -10.34 37.33
N GLY A 244 -16.57 -11.43 37.04
CA GLY A 244 -17.99 -11.64 37.35
C GLY A 244 -18.20 -12.64 38.49
#